data_AF-A0A4Q5MUW7-F1
#
_entry.id   AF-A0A4Q5MUW7-F1
#
_cell.length_a   1.000
_cell.length_b   1.000
_cell.length_c   1.000
_cell.angle_alpha   90.00
_cell.angle_beta   90.00
_cell.angle_gamma   90.00
#
_symmetry.space_group_name_H-M   'P 1'
#
loop_
_entity.id
_entity.type
_entity.pdbx_description
1 polymer ?
#
loop_
_entity_poly.entity_id
_entity_poly.type
_entity_poly.pdbx_seq_one_letter_code
_entity_poly.pdbx_strand_id
1 'polypeptide(L)'
;MPETPTPPPSLSAGAPAAFFDQVARVAGERAGAWEAFTAVLATPDRQTVARLRTGELAGAWRAGVRWLGADTEMFTAALMSLDVHARGARRRGADADLLALEVDHAALVAPHLPVLAHLPDVVALCRDEAAAWSAGDLVLGKDLRARQHAIVDEALVPTLPNLGEQLAGSAQADIWRVIGRLLLGFVSIETGRDYQRAVLGETRARFLDPTP
;
A
#
# COMPACT_ATOMS: atom_id res chain seq x y z
N MET A 1 -41.25 25.40 -30.51
CA MET A 1 -40.57 25.79 -29.26
C MET A 1 -39.66 24.65 -28.86
N PRO A 2 -38.36 24.88 -28.61
CA PRO A 2 -37.47 23.81 -28.16
C PRO A 2 -37.84 23.40 -26.73
N GLU A 3 -38.12 22.11 -26.52
CA GLU A 3 -38.27 21.54 -25.19
C GLU A 3 -36.94 21.69 -24.43
N THR A 4 -36.95 22.43 -23.33
CA THR A 4 -35.83 22.45 -22.40
C THR A 4 -35.66 21.04 -21.83
N PRO A 5 -34.50 20.40 -22.00
CA PRO A 5 -34.27 19.05 -21.49
C PRO A 5 -34.38 19.06 -19.96
N THR A 6 -35.24 18.18 -19.44
CA THR A 6 -35.38 17.96 -18.00
C THR A 6 -34.01 17.57 -17.41
N PRO A 7 -33.53 18.24 -16.36
CA PRO A 7 -32.25 17.90 -15.75
C PRO A 7 -32.30 16.45 -15.23
N PRO A 8 -31.20 15.69 -15.35
CA PRO A 8 -31.14 14.33 -14.83
C PRO A 8 -31.39 14.34 -13.30
N PRO A 9 -32.06 13.32 -12.76
CA PRO A 9 -32.29 13.21 -11.33
C PRO A 9 -30.96 13.22 -10.58
N SER A 10 -30.85 14.04 -9.54
CA SER A 10 -29.66 14.08 -8.69
C SER A 10 -29.47 12.73 -8.00
N LEU A 11 -28.41 12.01 -8.38
CA LEU A 11 -28.01 10.73 -7.77
C LEU A 11 -27.62 10.86 -6.29
N SER A 12 -27.53 12.07 -5.75
CA SER A 12 -27.17 12.33 -4.35
C SER A 12 -28.27 11.96 -3.33
N ALA A 13 -29.51 11.77 -3.76
CA ALA A 13 -30.64 11.61 -2.83
C ALA A 13 -30.90 10.18 -2.31
N GLY A 14 -30.03 9.20 -2.59
CA GLY A 14 -30.37 7.79 -2.32
C GLY A 14 -29.24 6.83 -1.93
N ALA A 15 -28.00 7.28 -1.77
CA ALA A 15 -26.95 6.39 -1.28
C ALA A 15 -27.19 6.11 0.22
N PRO A 16 -27.30 4.84 0.65
CA PRO A 16 -27.49 4.51 2.06
C PRO A 16 -26.31 5.00 2.90
N ALA A 17 -26.53 5.47 4.13
CA ALA A 17 -25.45 5.89 5.05
C ALA A 17 -24.35 4.81 5.18
N ALA A 18 -24.75 3.53 5.19
CA ALA A 18 -23.83 2.39 5.21
C ALA A 18 -22.84 2.36 4.03
N PHE A 19 -23.20 2.92 2.86
CA PHE A 19 -22.26 3.06 1.74
C PHE A 19 -21.17 4.07 2.06
N PHE A 20 -21.53 5.27 2.53
CA PHE A 20 -20.59 6.32 2.89
C PHE A 20 -19.61 5.85 3.98
N ASP A 21 -20.12 5.19 5.02
CA ASP A 21 -19.29 4.63 6.10
C ASP A 21 -18.31 3.58 5.57
N GLN A 22 -18.77 2.72 4.66
CA GLN A 22 -17.95 1.71 4.05
C GLN A 22 -16.82 2.31 3.20
N VAL A 23 -17.12 3.32 2.37
CA VAL A 23 -16.08 3.97 1.55
C VAL A 23 -15.10 4.76 2.42
N ALA A 24 -15.59 5.49 3.44
CA ALA A 24 -14.76 6.21 4.40
C ALA A 24 -13.77 5.25 5.11
N ARG A 25 -14.27 4.10 5.56
CA ARG A 25 -13.44 3.07 6.19
C ARG A 25 -12.35 2.56 5.24
N VAL A 26 -12.70 2.26 3.98
CA VAL A 26 -11.73 1.79 2.98
C VAL A 26 -10.65 2.84 2.71
N ALA A 27 -11.03 4.11 2.54
CA ALA A 27 -10.08 5.20 2.35
C ALA A 27 -9.12 5.35 3.57
N GLY A 28 -9.65 5.23 4.79
CA GLY A 28 -8.84 5.26 6.01
C GLY A 28 -7.88 4.07 6.14
N GLU A 29 -8.33 2.86 5.78
CA GLU A 29 -7.49 1.66 5.75
C GLU A 29 -6.36 1.78 4.70
N ARG A 30 -6.67 2.33 3.52
CA ARG A 30 -5.68 2.63 2.48
C ARG A 30 -4.65 3.66 2.96
N ALA A 31 -5.08 4.71 3.67
CA ALA A 31 -4.16 5.68 4.26
C ALA A 31 -3.17 5.00 5.22
N GLY A 32 -3.66 4.09 6.08
CA GLY A 32 -2.81 3.34 7.00
C GLY A 32 -1.77 2.45 6.30
N ALA A 33 -2.14 1.82 5.18
CA ALA A 33 -1.20 1.03 4.38
C ALA A 33 -0.13 1.90 3.69
N TRP A 34 -0.51 3.06 3.12
CA TRP A 34 0.45 4.02 2.56
C TRP A 34 1.39 4.61 3.63
N GLU A 35 0.88 4.86 4.84
CA GLU A 35 1.67 5.32 5.97
C GLU A 35 2.68 4.24 6.42
N ALA A 36 2.28 2.96 6.41
CA ALA A 36 3.20 1.86 6.68
C ALA A 36 4.33 1.78 5.64
N PHE A 37 4.03 2.01 4.35
CA PHE A 37 5.06 2.12 3.31
C PHE A 37 5.96 3.33 3.52
N THR A 38 5.38 4.49 3.85
CA THR A 38 6.14 5.72 4.13
C THR A 38 7.13 5.49 5.27
N ALA A 39 6.68 4.87 6.37
CA ALA A 39 7.52 4.59 7.53
C ALA A 39 8.65 3.59 7.24
N VAL A 40 8.37 2.53 6.46
CA VAL A 40 9.37 1.50 6.18
C VAL A 40 10.36 1.88 5.08
N LEU A 41 9.95 2.73 4.13
CA LEU A 41 10.80 3.20 3.02
C LEU A 41 11.60 4.47 3.37
N ALA A 42 11.26 5.16 4.46
CA ALA A 42 12.10 6.18 5.06
C ALA A 42 13.44 5.59 5.56
N THR A 43 14.39 6.46 5.93
CA THR A 43 15.63 6.02 6.57
C THR A 43 15.30 5.14 7.80
N PRO A 44 15.82 3.90 7.88
CA PRO A 44 15.49 3.01 8.97
C PRO A 44 15.88 3.59 10.33
N ASP A 45 15.00 3.42 11.31
CA ASP A 45 15.25 3.82 12.68
C ASP A 45 14.75 2.75 13.68
N ARG A 46 14.97 3.00 14.97
CA ARG A 46 14.54 2.08 16.04
C ARG A 46 13.03 1.93 16.12
N GLN A 47 12.26 2.97 15.74
CA GLN A 47 10.81 2.94 15.79
C GLN A 47 10.26 2.02 14.69
N THR A 48 10.71 2.18 13.45
CA THR A 48 10.33 1.32 12.32
C THR A 48 10.71 -0.14 12.61
N VAL A 49 11.90 -0.39 13.16
CA VAL A 49 12.30 -1.74 13.61
C VAL A 49 11.36 -2.28 14.68
N ALA A 50 10.99 -1.49 15.70
CA ALA A 50 10.05 -1.92 16.72
C ALA A 50 8.67 -2.27 16.14
N ARG A 51 8.17 -1.49 15.18
CA ARG A 51 6.89 -1.73 14.49
C ARG A 51 6.91 -3.00 13.63
N LEU A 52 8.02 -3.28 12.94
CA LEU A 52 8.22 -4.54 12.21
C LEU A 52 8.25 -5.73 13.16
N ARG A 53 8.99 -5.63 14.27
CA ARG A 53 9.15 -6.70 15.27
C ARG A 53 7.86 -7.02 16.02
N THR A 54 6.98 -6.04 16.20
CA THR A 54 5.66 -6.23 16.81
C THR A 54 4.59 -6.69 15.82
N GLY A 55 4.87 -6.62 14.51
CA GLY A 55 3.90 -6.95 13.45
C GLY A 55 2.88 -5.85 13.18
N GLU A 56 3.07 -4.65 13.73
CA GLU A 56 2.16 -3.51 13.57
C GLU A 56 2.00 -3.13 12.09
N LEU A 57 3.11 -3.05 11.34
CA LEU A 57 3.08 -2.71 9.90
C LEU A 57 2.33 -3.78 9.08
N ALA A 58 2.52 -5.06 9.41
CA ALA A 58 1.76 -6.15 8.78
C ALA A 58 0.25 -6.03 9.06
N GLY A 59 -0.13 -5.57 10.25
CA GLY A 59 -1.50 -5.23 10.60
C GLY A 59 -2.08 -4.12 9.71
N ALA A 60 -1.32 -3.04 9.50
CA ALA A 60 -1.73 -1.93 8.64
C ALA A 60 -1.94 -2.37 7.19
N TRP A 61 -1.00 -3.13 6.61
CA TRP A 61 -1.16 -3.65 5.24
C TRP A 61 -2.35 -4.61 5.10
N ARG A 62 -2.57 -5.51 6.08
CA ARG A 62 -3.76 -6.37 6.10
C ARG A 62 -5.06 -5.58 6.08
N ALA A 63 -5.15 -4.55 6.91
CA ALA A 63 -6.32 -3.68 6.93
C ALA A 63 -6.51 -3.00 5.58
N GLY A 64 -5.44 -2.42 5.01
CA GLY A 64 -5.46 -1.70 3.74
C GLY A 64 -5.84 -2.52 2.52
N VAL A 65 -5.69 -3.85 2.54
CA VAL A 65 -6.07 -4.75 1.43
C VAL A 65 -7.38 -5.49 1.66
N ARG A 66 -7.93 -5.50 2.89
CA ARG A 66 -9.10 -6.32 3.25
C ARG A 66 -10.33 -6.11 2.37
N TRP A 67 -10.51 -4.89 1.86
CA TRP A 67 -11.64 -4.52 1.01
C TRP A 67 -11.65 -5.26 -0.34
N LEU A 68 -10.52 -5.86 -0.75
CA LEU A 68 -10.39 -6.66 -1.97
C LEU A 68 -11.11 -8.02 -1.89
N GLY A 69 -11.51 -8.48 -0.69
CA GLY A 69 -12.17 -9.77 -0.54
C GLY A 69 -11.26 -10.94 -0.93
N ALA A 70 -11.65 -11.73 -1.93
CA ALA A 70 -10.90 -12.90 -2.38
C ALA A 70 -9.50 -12.54 -2.91
N ASP A 71 -9.34 -11.38 -3.55
CA ASP A 71 -8.05 -10.97 -4.13
C ASP A 71 -7.00 -10.63 -3.06
N THR A 72 -7.35 -10.63 -1.77
CA THR A 72 -6.36 -10.54 -0.68
C THR A 72 -5.36 -11.70 -0.67
N GLU A 73 -5.70 -12.83 -1.30
CA GLU A 73 -4.85 -14.02 -1.38
C GLU A 73 -3.45 -13.72 -1.93
N MET A 74 -3.32 -12.78 -2.87
CA MET A 74 -2.02 -12.38 -3.44
C MET A 74 -1.04 -11.77 -2.42
N PHE A 75 -1.56 -11.28 -1.28
CA PHE A 75 -0.75 -10.71 -0.19
C PHE A 75 -0.42 -11.73 0.91
N THR A 76 -1.13 -12.85 0.96
CA THR A 76 -1.11 -13.81 2.08
C THR A 76 0.31 -14.28 2.39
N ALA A 77 1.05 -14.78 1.41
CA ALA A 77 2.37 -15.33 1.65
C ALA A 77 3.38 -14.28 2.15
N ALA A 78 3.31 -13.06 1.61
CA ALA A 78 4.16 -11.96 2.05
C ALA A 78 3.82 -11.54 3.50
N LEU A 79 2.53 -11.39 3.82
CA LEU A 79 2.06 -11.06 5.17
C LEU A 79 2.42 -12.15 6.19
N MET A 80 2.28 -13.43 5.84
CA MET A 80 2.70 -14.55 6.69
C MET A 80 4.21 -14.55 6.94
N SER A 81 5.01 -14.17 5.93
CA SER A 81 6.47 -14.03 6.09
C SER A 81 6.82 -12.92 7.09
N LEU A 82 6.07 -11.81 7.10
CA LEU A 82 6.22 -10.77 8.13
C LEU A 82 5.86 -11.28 9.53
N ASP A 83 4.83 -12.11 9.67
CA ASP A 83 4.45 -12.70 10.96
C ASP A 83 5.51 -13.69 11.48
N VAL A 84 6.15 -14.45 10.60
CA VAL A 84 7.29 -15.29 10.95
C VAL A 84 8.46 -14.41 11.40
N HIS A 85 8.75 -13.32 10.68
CA HIS A 85 9.78 -12.37 11.06
C HIS A 85 9.52 -11.76 12.45
N ALA A 86 8.32 -11.26 12.71
CA ALA A 86 7.93 -10.66 13.99
C ALA A 86 8.04 -11.65 15.16
N ARG A 87 7.60 -12.91 14.98
CA ARG A 87 7.76 -13.96 16.00
C ARG A 87 9.23 -14.33 16.24
N GLY A 88 10.02 -14.43 15.18
CA GLY A 88 11.44 -14.75 15.23
C GLY A 88 12.31 -13.62 15.81
N ALA A 89 11.85 -12.37 15.69
CA ALA A 89 12.56 -11.18 16.15
C ALA A 89 12.93 -11.23 17.64
N ARG A 90 12.12 -11.90 18.49
CA ARG A 90 12.44 -12.08 19.92
C ARG A 90 13.78 -12.77 20.19
N ARG A 91 14.31 -13.52 19.21
CA ARG A 91 15.59 -14.23 19.29
C ARG A 91 16.76 -13.46 18.67
N ARG A 92 16.50 -12.30 18.05
CA ARG A 92 17.49 -11.42 17.43
C ARG A 92 17.54 -10.07 18.13
N GLY A 93 18.70 -9.44 18.16
CA GLY A 93 18.85 -8.07 18.66
C GLY A 93 18.23 -7.05 17.70
N ALA A 94 17.58 -6.02 18.23
CA ALA A 94 16.99 -4.95 17.42
C ALA A 94 18.05 -4.17 16.61
N ASP A 95 19.27 -4.01 17.16
CA ASP A 95 20.37 -3.34 16.46
C ASP A 95 20.84 -4.16 15.24
N ALA A 96 20.76 -5.50 15.29
CA ALA A 96 21.10 -6.36 14.16
C ALA A 96 20.03 -6.27 13.04
N ASP A 97 18.75 -6.20 13.43
CA ASP A 97 17.67 -5.98 12.46
C ASP A 97 17.79 -4.57 11.83
N LEU A 98 18.14 -3.54 12.61
CA LEU A 98 18.37 -2.18 12.11
C LEU A 98 19.50 -2.14 11.09
N LEU A 99 20.67 -2.69 11.44
CA LEU A 99 21.83 -2.75 10.54
C LEU A 99 21.50 -3.46 9.22
N ALA A 100 20.76 -4.57 9.29
CA ALA A 100 20.33 -5.30 8.10
C ALA A 100 19.40 -4.45 7.20
N LEU A 101 18.51 -3.64 7.80
CA LEU A 101 17.65 -2.73 7.04
C LEU A 101 18.45 -1.58 6.41
N GLU A 102 19.39 -0.99 7.14
CA GLU A 102 20.20 0.15 6.68
C GLU A 102 21.05 -0.18 5.45
N VAL A 103 21.65 -1.38 5.39
CA VAL A 103 22.48 -1.81 4.25
C VAL A 103 21.69 -1.82 2.95
N ASP A 104 20.56 -2.52 2.92
CA ASP A 104 19.70 -2.60 1.74
C ASP A 104 19.00 -1.26 1.47
N HIS A 105 18.65 -0.49 2.51
CA HIS A 105 18.05 0.85 2.32
C HIS A 105 19.01 1.76 1.57
N ALA A 106 20.26 1.87 2.03
CA ALA A 106 21.26 2.72 1.40
C ALA A 106 21.52 2.32 -0.06
N ALA A 107 21.52 1.02 -0.36
CA ALA A 107 21.80 0.51 -1.70
C ALA A 107 20.60 0.59 -2.65
N LEU A 108 19.39 0.30 -2.16
CA LEU A 108 18.21 0.06 -3.01
C LEU A 108 17.12 1.12 -2.86
N VAL A 109 16.95 1.74 -1.69
CA VAL A 109 15.82 2.65 -1.42
C VAL A 109 16.26 4.11 -1.46
N ALA A 110 17.42 4.43 -0.86
CA ALA A 110 17.96 5.77 -0.78
C ALA A 110 18.02 6.51 -2.14
N PRO A 111 18.38 5.87 -3.27
CA PRO A 111 18.36 6.50 -4.59
C PRO A 111 16.98 7.02 -5.04
N HIS A 112 15.90 6.49 -4.45
CA HIS A 112 14.52 6.83 -4.80
C HIS A 112 13.84 7.78 -3.80
N LEU A 113 14.53 8.24 -2.75
CA LEU A 113 13.96 9.13 -1.73
C LEU A 113 13.27 10.39 -2.28
N PRO A 114 13.78 11.07 -3.33
CA PRO A 114 13.08 12.22 -3.91
C PRO A 114 11.67 11.89 -4.42
N VAL A 115 11.48 10.69 -5.00
CA VAL A 115 10.16 10.24 -5.48
C VAL A 115 9.29 9.78 -4.31
N LEU A 116 9.88 9.08 -3.35
CA LEU A 116 9.18 8.60 -2.15
C LEU A 116 8.69 9.75 -1.25
N ALA A 117 9.21 10.96 -1.41
CA ALA A 117 8.74 12.17 -0.73
C ALA A 117 7.27 12.53 -1.05
N HIS A 118 6.67 11.96 -2.10
CA HIS A 118 5.25 12.12 -2.41
C HIS A 118 4.30 11.18 -1.63
N LEU A 119 4.82 10.14 -0.97
CA LEU A 119 3.98 9.20 -0.22
C LEU A 119 3.17 9.87 0.92
N PRO A 120 3.73 10.80 1.72
CA PRO A 120 2.96 11.54 2.72
C PRO A 120 1.76 12.30 2.14
N ASP A 121 1.87 12.85 0.92
CA ASP A 121 0.77 13.56 0.26
C ASP A 121 -0.38 12.60 -0.08
N VAL A 122 -0.05 11.38 -0.56
CA VAL A 122 -1.05 10.33 -0.81
C VAL A 122 -1.75 9.92 0.49
N VAL A 123 -0.99 9.75 1.58
CA VAL A 123 -1.55 9.45 2.92
C VAL A 123 -2.53 10.54 3.36
N ALA A 124 -2.14 11.81 3.23
CA ALA A 124 -3.00 12.93 3.59
C ALA A 124 -4.29 12.94 2.77
N LEU A 125 -4.19 12.79 1.45
CA LEU A 125 -5.36 12.74 0.58
C LEU A 125 -6.30 11.56 0.86
N CYS A 126 -5.78 10.39 1.25
CA CYS A 126 -6.63 9.27 1.66
C CYS A 126 -7.36 9.54 2.98
N ARG A 127 -6.73 10.25 3.92
CA ARG A 127 -7.37 10.66 5.20
C ARG A 127 -8.45 11.71 4.95
N ASP A 128 -8.16 12.69 4.11
CA ASP A 128 -9.13 13.72 3.71
C ASP A 128 -10.29 13.09 2.93
N GLU A 129 -10.02 12.12 2.06
CA GLU A 129 -11.05 11.34 1.36
C GLU A 129 -11.95 10.63 2.38
N ALA A 130 -11.36 9.92 3.35
CA ALA A 130 -12.12 9.24 4.38
C ALA A 130 -13.04 10.20 5.17
N ALA A 131 -12.52 11.38 5.52
CA ALA A 131 -13.29 12.41 6.22
C ALA A 131 -14.45 12.95 5.36
N ALA A 132 -14.20 13.24 4.07
CA ALA A 132 -15.22 13.70 3.13
C ALA A 132 -16.35 12.68 2.97
N TRP A 133 -16.02 11.39 2.79
CA TRP A 133 -17.02 10.33 2.71
C TRP A 133 -17.82 10.19 4.00
N SER A 134 -17.17 10.25 5.16
CA SER A 134 -17.86 10.19 6.46
C SER A 134 -18.81 11.37 6.69
N ALA A 135 -18.53 12.53 6.09
CA ALA A 135 -19.41 13.70 6.10
C ALA A 135 -20.52 13.67 5.03
N GLY A 136 -20.54 12.67 4.16
CA GLY A 136 -21.49 12.57 3.04
C GLY A 136 -21.14 13.46 1.84
N ASP A 137 -19.95 14.05 1.78
CA ASP A 137 -19.51 14.90 0.67
C ASP A 137 -18.97 14.06 -0.50
N LEU A 138 -19.91 13.61 -1.35
CA LEU A 138 -19.64 12.79 -2.51
C LEU A 138 -18.71 13.47 -3.53
N VAL A 139 -18.82 14.77 -3.72
CA VAL A 139 -18.07 15.49 -4.75
C VAL A 139 -16.62 15.62 -4.31
N LEU A 140 -16.40 16.11 -3.09
CA LEU A 140 -15.05 16.24 -2.54
C LEU A 140 -14.35 14.89 -2.43
N GLY A 141 -15.04 13.83 -1.97
CA GLY A 141 -14.48 12.49 -1.87
C GLY A 141 -13.97 11.95 -3.22
N LYS A 142 -14.75 12.15 -4.29
CA LYS A 142 -14.34 11.77 -5.66
C LYS A 142 -13.16 12.60 -6.17
N ASP A 143 -13.17 13.91 -5.94
CA ASP A 143 -12.09 14.80 -6.36
C ASP A 143 -10.77 14.44 -5.66
N LEU A 144 -10.82 14.12 -4.36
CA LEU A 144 -9.65 13.67 -3.60
C LEU A 144 -9.12 12.34 -4.12
N ARG A 145 -10.01 11.37 -4.42
CA ARG A 145 -9.61 10.09 -5.04
C ARG A 145 -8.92 10.29 -6.38
N ALA A 146 -9.44 11.18 -7.22
CA ALA A 146 -8.82 11.49 -8.51
C ALA A 146 -7.42 12.12 -8.36
N ARG A 147 -7.23 13.01 -7.38
CA ARG A 147 -5.90 13.59 -7.07
C ARG A 147 -4.92 12.55 -6.56
N GLN A 148 -5.37 11.61 -5.71
CA GLN A 148 -4.52 10.48 -5.28
C GLN A 148 -4.04 9.68 -6.49
N HIS A 149 -4.95 9.33 -7.40
CA HIS A 149 -4.62 8.59 -8.61
C HIS A 149 -3.64 9.34 -9.50
N ALA A 150 -3.81 10.66 -9.67
CA ALA A 150 -2.85 11.48 -10.42
C ALA A 150 -1.43 11.43 -9.82
N ILE A 151 -1.29 11.59 -8.49
CA ILE A 151 0.03 11.50 -7.83
C ILE A 151 0.62 10.10 -8.00
N VAL A 152 -0.19 9.05 -7.79
CA VAL A 152 0.27 7.67 -7.93
C VAL A 152 0.74 7.41 -9.36
N ASP A 153 -0.06 7.74 -10.36
CA ASP A 153 0.25 7.44 -11.77
C ASP A 153 1.39 8.30 -12.33
N GLU A 154 1.45 9.59 -11.99
CA GLU A 154 2.42 10.52 -12.57
C GLU A 154 3.75 10.51 -11.83
N ALA A 155 3.74 10.48 -10.49
CA ALA A 155 4.95 10.61 -9.69
C ALA A 155 5.51 9.25 -9.24
N LEU A 156 4.64 8.34 -8.78
CA LEU A 156 5.08 7.12 -8.10
C LEU A 156 5.26 5.93 -9.05
N VAL A 157 4.32 5.68 -9.96
CA VAL A 157 4.32 4.55 -10.90
C VAL A 157 5.58 4.46 -11.77
N PRO A 158 6.21 5.56 -12.23
CA PRO A 158 7.47 5.44 -12.96
C PRO A 158 8.61 4.79 -12.16
N THR A 159 8.52 4.76 -10.83
CA THR A 159 9.61 4.34 -9.94
C THR A 159 9.26 3.12 -9.08
N LEU A 160 8.08 3.11 -8.45
CA LEU A 160 7.72 2.10 -7.44
C LEU A 160 7.74 0.64 -7.94
N PRO A 161 7.30 0.31 -9.17
CA PRO A 161 7.39 -1.05 -9.68
C PRO A 161 8.84 -1.55 -9.79
N ASN A 162 9.74 -0.74 -10.33
CA ASN A 162 11.17 -1.08 -10.41
C ASN A 162 11.81 -1.17 -9.02
N LEU A 163 11.48 -0.27 -8.09
CA LEU A 163 11.92 -0.39 -6.70
C LEU A 163 11.41 -1.69 -6.05
N GLY A 164 10.14 -2.01 -6.24
CA GLY A 164 9.53 -3.25 -5.75
C GLY A 164 10.21 -4.50 -6.30
N GLU A 165 10.59 -4.49 -7.59
CA GLU A 165 11.40 -5.54 -8.22
C GLU A 165 12.75 -5.72 -7.52
N GLN A 166 13.50 -4.63 -7.40
CA GLN A 166 14.85 -4.64 -6.84
C GLN A 166 14.83 -5.11 -5.38
N LEU A 167 13.87 -4.64 -4.59
CA LEU A 167 13.67 -5.11 -3.23
C LEU A 167 13.35 -6.62 -3.21
N ALA A 168 12.40 -7.07 -4.03
CA ALA A 168 11.99 -8.48 -4.08
C ALA A 168 13.09 -9.43 -4.58
N GLY A 169 13.95 -8.98 -5.48
CA GLY A 169 14.93 -9.81 -6.19
C GLY A 169 16.37 -9.67 -5.72
N SER A 170 16.78 -8.50 -5.23
CA SER A 170 18.18 -8.14 -5.00
C SER A 170 18.51 -7.79 -3.55
N ALA A 171 17.51 -7.54 -2.70
CA ALA A 171 17.77 -7.26 -1.29
C ALA A 171 18.45 -8.44 -0.58
N GLN A 172 19.36 -8.12 0.35
CA GLN A 172 20.06 -9.11 1.16
C GLN A 172 19.18 -9.60 2.31
N ALA A 173 18.47 -8.70 2.97
CA ALA A 173 17.57 -9.02 4.06
C ALA A 173 16.22 -9.50 3.52
N ASP A 174 15.77 -10.68 3.98
CA ASP A 174 14.49 -11.27 3.53
C ASP A 174 13.29 -10.34 3.80
N ILE A 175 13.37 -9.49 4.82
CA ILE A 175 12.32 -8.52 5.13
C ILE A 175 12.09 -7.54 3.99
N TRP A 176 13.15 -7.05 3.34
CA TRP A 176 13.06 -6.17 2.18
C TRP A 176 12.46 -6.88 0.97
N ARG A 177 12.79 -8.17 0.79
CA ARG A 177 12.19 -8.98 -0.28
C ARG A 177 10.67 -9.10 -0.12
N VAL A 178 10.22 -9.29 1.11
CA VAL A 178 8.80 -9.35 1.45
C VAL A 178 8.13 -7.99 1.23
N ILE A 179 8.76 -6.90 1.68
CA ILE A 179 8.25 -5.53 1.47
C ILE A 179 8.14 -5.20 -0.02
N GLY A 180 9.12 -5.58 -0.84
CA GLY A 180 9.08 -5.39 -2.29
C GLY A 180 7.86 -6.06 -2.94
N ARG A 181 7.54 -7.29 -2.54
CA ARG A 181 6.34 -8.01 -3.04
C ARG A 181 5.04 -7.35 -2.60
N LEU A 182 4.97 -6.88 -1.34
CA LEU A 182 3.81 -6.14 -0.84
C LEU A 182 3.63 -4.82 -1.60
N LEU A 183 4.72 -4.08 -1.84
CA LEU A 183 4.70 -2.84 -2.61
C LEU A 183 4.17 -3.08 -4.02
N LEU A 184 4.68 -4.10 -4.72
CA LEU A 184 4.21 -4.46 -6.06
C LEU A 184 2.72 -4.82 -6.07
N GLY A 185 2.26 -5.65 -5.13
CA GLY A 185 0.84 -5.99 -5.01
C GLY A 185 -0.01 -4.75 -4.74
N PHE A 186 0.43 -3.89 -3.82
CA PHE A 186 -0.33 -2.71 -3.41
C PHE A 186 -0.41 -1.65 -4.52
N VAL A 187 0.69 -1.41 -5.24
CA VAL A 187 0.67 -0.52 -6.41
C VAL A 187 -0.21 -1.11 -7.51
N SER A 188 -0.21 -2.44 -7.68
CA SER A 188 -1.04 -3.10 -8.70
C SER A 188 -2.54 -2.86 -8.47
N ILE A 189 -3.00 -2.96 -7.23
CA ILE A 189 -4.42 -2.72 -6.89
C ILE A 189 -4.79 -1.24 -7.00
N GLU A 190 -3.87 -0.32 -6.68
CA GLU A 190 -4.14 1.11 -6.70
C GLU A 190 -4.29 1.64 -8.12
N THR A 191 -3.52 1.08 -9.07
CA THR A 191 -3.52 1.50 -10.48
C THR A 191 -4.35 0.58 -11.39
N GLY A 192 -4.79 -0.58 -10.89
CA GLY A 192 -5.43 -1.62 -11.70
C GLY A 192 -4.50 -2.29 -12.74
N ARG A 193 -3.17 -2.25 -12.53
CA ARG A 193 -2.18 -2.85 -13.45
C ARG A 193 -1.46 -3.99 -12.74
N ASP A 194 -1.30 -5.14 -13.40
CA ASP A 194 -0.67 -6.32 -12.78
C ASP A 194 0.87 -6.23 -12.84
N TYR A 195 1.46 -5.46 -11.90
CA TYR A 195 2.91 -5.34 -11.81
C TYR A 195 3.58 -6.58 -11.25
N GLN A 196 2.90 -7.33 -10.37
CA GLN A 196 3.49 -8.56 -9.82
C GLN A 196 3.83 -9.56 -10.94
N ARG A 197 2.91 -9.80 -11.87
CA ARG A 197 3.17 -10.68 -13.02
C ARG A 197 4.16 -10.06 -14.01
N ALA A 198 4.02 -8.77 -14.31
CA ALA A 198 4.87 -8.09 -15.28
C ALA A 198 6.34 -8.06 -14.86
N VAL A 199 6.60 -7.88 -13.57
CA VAL A 199 7.93 -7.65 -13.00
C VAL A 199 8.57 -8.95 -12.49
N LEU A 200 7.82 -9.77 -11.74
CA LEU A 200 8.38 -10.98 -11.14
C LEU A 200 8.30 -12.20 -12.08
N GLY A 201 7.53 -12.10 -13.18
CA GLY A 201 7.27 -13.17 -14.14
C GLY A 201 6.31 -14.25 -13.62
N GLU A 202 5.73 -15.02 -14.55
CA GLU A 202 4.78 -16.11 -14.22
C GLU A 202 5.41 -17.25 -13.40
N THR A 203 6.71 -17.48 -13.54
CA THR A 203 7.40 -18.63 -12.95
C THR A 203 7.66 -18.46 -11.45
N ARG A 204 7.80 -17.23 -10.95
CA ARG A 204 7.98 -16.97 -9.51
C ARG A 204 6.68 -16.96 -8.72
N ALA A 205 5.54 -16.74 -9.37
CA ALA A 205 4.23 -16.83 -8.71
C ALA A 205 3.96 -18.24 -8.15
N ARG A 206 4.51 -19.30 -8.78
CA ARG A 206 4.36 -20.69 -8.32
C ARG A 206 5.11 -21.04 -7.02
N PHE A 207 6.12 -20.27 -6.62
CA PHE A 207 6.81 -20.51 -5.33
C PHE A 207 5.94 -20.19 -4.11
N LEU A 208 4.75 -19.61 -4.33
CA LEU A 208 3.74 -19.34 -3.31
C LEU A 208 2.63 -20.39 -3.26
N ASP A 209 2.68 -21.39 -4.15
CA ASP A 209 1.80 -22.55 -4.11
C ASP A 209 2.59 -23.72 -3.51
N PRO A 210 2.49 -23.98 -2.19
CA PRO A 210 3.02 -25.21 -1.62
C PRO A 210 2.05 -26.34 -1.99
N THR A 211 2.00 -26.72 -3.26
CA THR A 211 1.40 -27.99 -3.63
C THR A 211 2.26 -29.09 -2.99
N PRO A 212 1.69 -29.98 -2.15
CA PRO A 212 2.42 -31.07 -1.51
C PRO A 212 2.98 -32.06 -2.54
#